data_AF-A0A812UF21-F1
#
_entry.id   AF-A0A812UF21-F1
#
_cell.length_a   1.000
_cell.length_b   1.000
_cell.length_c   1.000
_cell.angle_alpha   90.00
_cell.angle_beta   90.00
_cell.angle_gamma   90.00
#
_symmetry.space_group_name_H-M   'P 1'
#
loop_
_entity.id
_entity.type
_entity.pdbx_description
1 polymer ?
#
loop_
_entity_poly.entity_id
_entity_poly.type
_entity_poly.pdbx_seq_one_letter_code
_entity_poly.pdbx_strand_id
1 'polypeptide(L)'
;AVAKPGEPPLALPLEQFGAIRVPWVRTAWCALFGVEVATLFEALKDPTNAQFVFVSDSTVPLKNFSYVHKELMQVAPQSSKVCLAEPARFALAKTEMMKQESLRKCFFRDFLRGINPRALKHHQWLTLTRRHAAAVVVHAEDALNIYEDAWLQAAPDLDIGEGCSDEAVPVIALLASLTSKGQSSGNTWTDLTRLGVEQ
;
A
#
# COMPACT_ATOMS: atom_id res chain seq x y z
N ALA A 1 18.76 17.42 2.82
CA ALA A 1 19.79 18.47 2.66
C ALA A 1 20.94 17.89 1.85
N VAL A 2 21.40 18.56 0.80
CA VAL A 2 22.63 18.19 0.10
C VAL A 2 23.75 19.03 0.72
N ALA A 3 24.78 18.37 1.26
CA ALA A 3 25.92 19.06 1.87
C ALA A 3 26.66 19.90 0.82
N LYS A 4 27.21 21.05 1.22
CA LYS A 4 28.05 21.86 0.34
C LYS A 4 29.38 21.12 0.06
N PRO A 5 30.04 21.38 -1.08
CA PRO A 5 31.33 20.78 -1.36
C PRO A 5 32.34 21.12 -0.26
N GLY A 6 32.94 20.10 0.36
CA GLY A 6 33.95 20.23 1.41
C GLY A 6 33.42 20.13 2.84
N GLU A 7 32.10 20.07 3.05
CA GLU A 7 31.54 19.73 4.36
C GLU A 7 31.37 18.22 4.51
N PRO A 8 31.66 17.63 5.70
CA PRO A 8 31.31 16.24 5.95
C PRO A 8 29.80 16.06 5.74
N PRO A 9 29.36 14.93 5.17
CA PRO A 9 27.94 14.68 4.96
C PRO A 9 27.22 14.88 6.29
N LEU A 10 26.23 15.77 6.31
CA LEU A 10 25.39 15.99 7.48
C LEU A 10 24.80 14.63 7.89
N ALA A 11 25.07 14.22 9.13
CA ALA A 11 24.48 13.03 9.71
C ALA A 11 22.97 13.06 9.48
N LEU A 12 22.39 11.95 9.03
CA LEU A 12 20.95 11.93 8.77
C LEU A 12 20.23 12.11 10.11
N PRO A 13 19.11 12.87 10.17
CA PRO A 13 18.43 13.19 11.43
C PRO A 13 18.08 11.96 12.30
N LEU A 14 18.00 10.78 11.69
CA LEU A 14 17.62 9.50 12.32
C LEU A 14 18.73 8.44 12.27
N GLU A 15 19.94 8.78 11.82
CA GLU A 15 21.06 7.82 11.68
C GLU A 15 21.44 7.17 13.01
N GLN A 16 21.38 7.94 14.10
CA GLN A 16 21.60 7.45 15.46
C GLN A 16 20.62 6.34 15.90
N PHE A 17 19.49 6.21 15.20
CA PHE A 17 18.48 5.17 15.44
C PHE A 17 18.57 4.03 14.39
N GLY A 18 19.66 3.97 13.62
CA GLY A 18 19.86 2.95 12.59
C GLY A 18 19.10 3.22 11.29
N ALA A 19 18.59 4.44 11.08
CA ALA A 19 17.92 4.78 9.83
C ALA A 19 18.91 4.75 8.67
N ILE A 20 18.55 3.99 7.63
CA ILE A 20 19.34 3.89 6.39
C ILE A 20 18.75 4.77 5.30
N ARG A 21 19.61 5.20 4.37
CA ARG A 21 19.17 5.92 3.18
C ARG A 21 18.72 4.93 2.11
N VAL A 22 17.46 5.01 1.70
CA VAL A 22 16.94 4.27 0.54
C VAL A 22 17.29 5.04 -0.74
N PRO A 23 17.61 4.36 -1.87
CA PRO A 23 17.81 5.02 -3.16
C PRO A 23 16.64 5.92 -3.55
N TRP A 24 16.94 7.01 -4.26
CA TRP A 24 15.89 7.88 -4.79
C TRP A 24 15.07 7.18 -5.85
N VAL A 25 13.75 7.23 -5.70
CA VAL A 25 12.77 6.76 -6.68
C VAL A 25 12.00 7.96 -7.20
N ARG A 26 11.78 8.03 -8.52
CA ARG A 26 10.91 9.05 -9.10
C ARG A 26 9.47 8.73 -8.74
N THR A 27 8.76 9.72 -8.20
CA THR A 27 7.37 9.61 -7.81
C THR A 27 6.56 10.73 -8.45
N ALA A 28 5.26 10.51 -8.55
CA ALA A 28 4.28 11.54 -8.88
C ALA A 28 3.07 11.40 -7.95
N TRP A 29 2.19 12.39 -7.95
CA TRP A 29 0.88 12.28 -7.30
C TRP A 29 0.18 11.02 -7.79
N CYS A 30 -0.36 10.20 -6.87
CA CYS A 30 -1.02 8.93 -7.18
C CYS A 30 -0.16 7.89 -7.94
N ALA A 31 1.17 8.00 -7.83
CA ALA A 31 2.13 7.04 -8.36
C ALA A 31 3.27 6.81 -7.36
N LEU A 32 2.92 6.32 -6.16
CA LEU A 32 3.87 6.08 -5.07
C LEU A 32 4.26 4.61 -4.90
N PHE A 33 3.64 3.67 -5.61
CA PHE A 33 3.94 2.25 -5.46
C PHE A 33 5.43 1.91 -5.70
N GLY A 34 6.10 2.60 -6.63
CA GLY A 34 7.53 2.41 -6.87
C GLY A 34 8.40 2.70 -5.63
N VAL A 35 8.06 3.73 -4.84
CA VAL A 35 8.78 4.03 -3.60
C VAL A 35 8.40 3.06 -2.47
N GLU A 36 7.16 2.58 -2.44
CA GLU A 36 6.74 1.52 -1.52
C GLU A 36 7.55 0.23 -1.75
N VAL A 37 7.70 -0.20 -3.00
CA VAL A 37 8.49 -1.38 -3.35
C VAL A 37 9.97 -1.19 -2.98
N ALA A 38 10.56 -0.04 -3.31
CA ALA A 38 11.97 0.23 -3.00
C ALA A 38 12.24 0.27 -1.49
N THR A 39 11.35 0.88 -0.72
CA THR A 39 11.48 0.94 0.75
C THR A 39 11.28 -0.42 1.41
N LEU A 40 10.31 -1.23 0.94
CA LEU A 40 10.15 -2.62 1.39
C LEU A 40 11.38 -3.45 1.04
N PHE A 41 11.91 -3.34 -0.18
CA PHE A 41 13.08 -4.08 -0.63
C PHE A 41 14.30 -3.81 0.26
N GLU A 42 14.58 -2.55 0.59
CA GLU A 42 15.67 -2.19 1.51
C GLU A 42 15.39 -2.67 2.94
N ALA A 43 14.18 -2.46 3.47
CA ALA A 43 13.83 -2.88 4.81
C ALA A 43 13.84 -4.41 5.00
N LEU A 44 13.55 -5.17 3.95
CA LEU A 44 13.61 -6.64 3.95
C LEU A 44 15.04 -7.18 4.04
N LYS A 45 16.07 -6.39 3.76
CA LYS A 45 17.47 -6.86 3.90
C LYS A 45 17.85 -7.13 5.36
N ASP A 46 17.21 -6.45 6.30
CA ASP A 46 17.35 -6.76 7.71
C ASP A 46 16.46 -7.98 8.08
N PRO A 47 17.03 -9.12 8.50
CA PRO A 47 16.27 -10.31 8.88
C PRO A 47 15.46 -10.14 10.17
N THR A 48 15.78 -9.13 10.99
CA THR A 48 15.10 -8.85 12.27
C THR A 48 13.78 -8.09 12.09
N ASN A 49 13.56 -7.45 10.93
CA ASN A 49 12.31 -6.77 10.61
C ASN A 49 11.17 -7.78 10.40
N ALA A 50 10.22 -7.81 11.35
CA ALA A 50 9.07 -8.72 11.34
C ALA A 50 7.78 -8.08 10.80
N GLN A 51 7.60 -6.78 11.03
CA GLN A 51 6.42 -5.99 10.69
C GLN A 51 6.86 -4.71 9.95
N PHE A 52 6.11 -4.33 8.92
CA PHE A 52 6.42 -3.24 8.02
C PHE A 52 5.24 -2.29 8.00
N VAL A 53 5.45 -1.00 8.28
CA VAL A 53 4.38 0.00 8.36
C VAL A 53 4.75 1.16 7.46
N PHE A 54 3.86 1.50 6.54
CA PHE A 54 4.01 2.72 5.75
C PHE A 54 3.51 3.92 6.55
N VAL A 55 4.31 4.98 6.56
CA VAL A 55 4.00 6.27 7.18
C VAL A 55 4.51 7.39 6.28
N SER A 56 3.85 8.54 6.35
CA SER A 56 4.33 9.78 5.72
C SER A 56 5.17 10.60 6.70
N ASP A 57 5.89 11.59 6.19
CA ASP A 57 6.55 12.63 6.99
C ASP A 57 5.57 13.43 7.87
N SER A 58 4.32 13.54 7.44
CA SER A 58 3.21 14.18 8.15
C SER A 58 2.48 13.26 9.15
N THR A 59 2.89 12.01 9.29
CA THR A 59 2.26 11.07 10.24
C THR A 59 2.67 11.38 11.67
N VAL A 60 1.68 11.62 12.55
CA VAL A 60 1.90 11.90 13.97
C VAL A 60 1.43 10.72 14.83
N PRO A 61 2.29 10.11 15.66
CA PRO A 61 1.88 9.00 16.51
C PRO A 61 0.93 9.47 17.62
N LEU A 62 -0.25 8.83 17.70
CA LEU A 62 -1.25 9.09 18.75
C LEU A 62 -1.09 8.19 19.99
N LYS A 63 -0.25 7.15 19.88
CA LYS A 63 0.06 6.19 20.94
C LYS A 63 1.58 6.11 21.09
N ASN A 64 2.03 5.82 22.32
CA ASN A 64 3.44 5.64 22.58
C ASN A 64 4.00 4.39 21.88
N PHE A 65 5.33 4.36 21.72
CA PHE A 65 6.01 3.26 21.03
C PHE A 65 5.71 1.90 21.65
N SER A 66 5.72 1.77 22.99
CA SER A 66 5.47 0.50 23.67
C SER A 66 4.10 -0.08 23.35
N TYR A 67 3.08 0.77 23.23
CA TYR A 67 1.74 0.37 22.79
C TYR A 67 1.77 -0.15 21.36
N VAL A 68 2.30 0.65 20.41
CA VAL A 68 2.36 0.27 18.98
C VAL A 68 3.15 -1.02 18.79
N HIS A 69 4.31 -1.13 19.43
CA HIS A 69 5.15 -2.33 19.38
C HIS A 69 4.42 -3.55 19.94
N LYS A 70 3.70 -3.43 21.07
CA LYS A 70 2.90 -4.52 21.63
C LYS A 70 1.83 -4.99 20.64
N GLU A 71 1.08 -4.05 20.05
CA GLU A 71 0.03 -4.38 19.07
C GLU A 71 0.61 -5.13 17.86
N LEU A 72 1.72 -4.64 17.32
CA LEU A 72 2.35 -5.22 16.12
C LEU A 72 3.05 -6.55 16.40
N MET A 73 3.76 -6.68 17.51
CA MET A 73 4.68 -7.80 17.77
C MET A 73 4.11 -8.88 18.68
N GLN A 74 3.08 -8.58 19.48
CA GLN A 74 2.52 -9.53 20.45
C GLN A 74 1.05 -9.85 20.18
N VAL A 75 0.22 -8.84 19.91
CA VAL A 75 -1.23 -9.04 19.71
C VAL A 75 -1.50 -9.62 18.33
N ALA A 76 -0.89 -9.04 17.29
CA ALA A 76 -1.19 -9.38 15.90
C ALA A 76 0.08 -9.65 15.06
N PRO A 77 1.00 -10.54 15.51
CA PRO A 77 2.32 -10.71 14.89
C PRO A 77 2.29 -11.37 13.51
N GLN A 78 1.20 -12.09 13.20
CA GLN A 78 1.07 -12.88 11.97
C GLN A 78 0.05 -12.28 10.99
N SER A 79 -0.47 -11.09 11.28
CA SER A 79 -1.47 -10.45 10.42
C SER A 79 -0.99 -9.15 9.81
N SER A 80 -1.50 -8.89 8.61
CA SER A 80 -1.40 -7.60 7.94
C SER A 80 -2.70 -6.85 8.07
N LYS A 81 -2.65 -5.52 8.11
CA LYS A 81 -3.82 -4.67 8.34
C LYS A 81 -3.98 -3.77 7.13
N VAL A 82 -5.13 -3.87 6.49
CA VAL A 82 -5.46 -3.18 5.25
C VAL A 82 -6.88 -2.66 5.35
N CYS A 83 -7.04 -1.34 5.38
CA CYS A 83 -8.36 -0.73 5.34
C CYS A 83 -8.83 -0.60 3.89
N LEU A 84 -9.78 -1.43 3.48
CA LEU A 84 -10.33 -1.44 2.12
C LEU A 84 -11.39 -0.37 1.92
N ALA A 85 -11.47 0.16 0.71
CA ALA A 85 -12.48 1.12 0.31
C ALA A 85 -13.85 0.46 0.05
N GLU A 86 -14.92 1.21 0.31
CA GLU A 86 -16.27 0.77 -0.07
C GLU A 86 -16.42 0.76 -1.60
N PRO A 87 -17.19 -0.17 -2.19
CA PRO A 87 -17.49 -0.14 -3.61
C PRO A 87 -18.09 1.21 -4.04
N ALA A 88 -17.71 1.66 -5.23
CA ALA A 88 -18.39 2.75 -5.93
C ALA A 88 -19.86 2.36 -6.18
N ARG A 89 -20.76 3.34 -6.05
CA ARG A 89 -22.20 3.14 -6.30
C ARG A 89 -22.58 3.51 -7.73
N PHE A 90 -21.74 4.30 -8.39
CA PHE A 90 -21.88 4.69 -9.77
C PHE A 90 -20.64 4.27 -10.56
N ALA A 91 -20.83 4.00 -11.85
CA ALA A 91 -19.73 3.67 -12.75
C ALA A 91 -18.82 4.87 -13.05
N LEU A 92 -19.40 6.08 -13.03
CA LEU A 92 -18.70 7.33 -13.32
C LEU A 92 -18.22 7.97 -12.02
N ALA A 93 -16.92 8.28 -11.96
CA ALA A 93 -16.32 8.86 -10.76
C ALA A 93 -16.81 10.29 -10.52
N LYS A 94 -17.02 11.10 -11.57
CA LYS A 94 -17.58 12.45 -11.41
C LYS A 94 -18.96 12.43 -10.77
N THR A 95 -19.81 11.45 -11.10
CA THR A 95 -21.12 11.29 -10.46
C THR A 95 -20.98 10.93 -8.98
N GLU A 96 -20.07 10.02 -8.64
CA GLU A 96 -19.78 9.66 -7.26
C GLU A 96 -19.24 10.87 -6.46
N MET A 97 -18.29 11.62 -7.03
CA MET A 97 -17.70 12.83 -6.43
C MET A 97 -18.74 13.93 -6.20
N MET A 98 -19.58 14.24 -7.20
CA MET A 98 -20.67 15.23 -7.03
C MET A 98 -21.63 14.83 -5.90
N LYS A 99 -21.96 13.54 -5.81
CA LYS A 99 -22.83 13.05 -4.73
C LYS A 99 -22.14 13.12 -3.37
N GLN A 100 -20.86 12.85 -3.30
CA GLN A 100 -20.08 12.97 -2.07
C GLN A 100 -19.99 14.41 -1.58
N GLU A 101 -19.70 15.35 -2.49
CA GLU A 101 -19.63 16.77 -2.18
C GLU A 101 -20.98 17.31 -1.70
N SER A 102 -22.06 17.02 -2.42
CA SER A 102 -23.42 17.43 -2.02
C SER A 102 -23.84 16.88 -0.64
N LEU A 103 -23.36 15.69 -0.28
CA LEU A 103 -23.60 15.09 1.04
C LEU A 103 -22.54 15.47 2.08
N ARG A 104 -21.53 16.29 1.73
CA ARG A 104 -20.38 16.64 2.57
C ARG A 104 -19.69 15.42 3.19
N LYS A 105 -19.58 14.35 2.40
CA LYS A 105 -18.98 13.08 2.79
C LYS A 105 -17.66 12.90 2.05
N CYS A 106 -16.57 12.80 2.79
CA CYS A 106 -15.27 12.41 2.24
C CYS A 106 -15.15 10.88 2.32
N PHE A 107 -15.76 10.17 1.36
CA PHE A 107 -15.62 8.72 1.28
C PHE A 107 -14.73 8.32 0.12
N PHE A 108 -13.77 7.47 0.44
CA PHE A 108 -12.91 6.86 -0.54
C PHE A 108 -13.60 5.63 -1.16
N ARG A 109 -13.64 5.56 -2.49
CA ARG A 109 -14.46 4.57 -3.24
C ARG A 109 -13.62 3.69 -4.13
N ASP A 110 -14.03 2.44 -4.22
CA ASP A 110 -13.42 1.41 -5.05
C ASP A 110 -14.16 1.24 -6.38
N PHE A 111 -13.50 1.66 -7.46
CA PHE A 111 -13.97 1.46 -8.84
C PHE A 111 -13.33 0.21 -9.50
N LEU A 112 -12.31 -0.38 -8.87
CA LEU A 112 -11.50 -1.44 -9.46
C LEU A 112 -12.19 -2.81 -9.36
N ARG A 113 -12.80 -3.10 -8.21
CA ARG A 113 -13.40 -4.42 -7.92
C ARG A 113 -14.50 -4.84 -8.89
N GLY A 114 -15.22 -3.87 -9.46
CA GLY A 114 -16.25 -4.13 -10.49
C GLY A 114 -15.65 -4.60 -11.82
N ILE A 115 -14.41 -4.22 -12.10
CA ILE A 115 -13.67 -4.60 -13.32
C ILE A 115 -12.89 -5.88 -13.08
N ASN A 116 -12.13 -5.95 -11.99
CA ASN A 116 -11.37 -7.13 -11.59
C ASN A 116 -11.60 -7.39 -10.10
N PRO A 117 -12.21 -8.52 -9.70
CA PRO A 117 -12.51 -8.81 -8.30
C PRO A 117 -11.26 -8.98 -7.43
N ARG A 118 -10.06 -9.12 -8.03
CA ARG A 118 -8.77 -9.18 -7.34
C ARG A 118 -8.08 -7.82 -7.25
N ALA A 119 -8.61 -6.78 -7.89
CA ALA A 119 -8.18 -5.40 -7.75
C ALA A 119 -9.09 -4.68 -6.76
N LEU A 120 -8.54 -4.33 -5.60
CA LEU A 120 -9.27 -3.70 -4.50
C LEU A 120 -8.56 -2.41 -4.13
N LYS A 121 -9.32 -1.31 -4.11
CA LYS A 121 -8.82 -0.04 -3.61
C LYS A 121 -8.80 -0.05 -2.06
N HIS A 122 -7.76 0.51 -1.47
CA HIS A 122 -7.47 0.53 -0.05
C HIS A 122 -6.72 1.82 0.33
N HIS A 123 -6.61 2.13 1.62
CA HIS A 123 -5.79 3.26 2.06
C HIS A 123 -4.30 2.99 1.78
N GLN A 124 -3.54 4.04 1.44
CA GLN A 124 -2.09 3.96 1.23
C GLN A 124 -1.33 3.43 2.48
N TRP A 125 -1.81 3.74 3.68
CA TRP A 125 -1.17 3.28 4.91
C TRP A 125 -1.53 1.83 5.22
N LEU A 126 -0.53 0.96 5.11
CA LEU A 126 -0.65 -0.47 5.37
C LEU A 126 0.28 -0.92 6.50
N THR A 127 -0.11 -2.00 7.16
CA THR A 127 0.80 -2.80 7.98
C THR A 127 0.95 -4.19 7.38
N LEU A 128 2.17 -4.59 7.06
CA LEU A 128 2.49 -5.86 6.42
C LEU A 128 3.34 -6.74 7.35
N THR A 129 3.04 -8.04 7.36
CA THR A 129 3.98 -9.02 7.88
C THR A 129 5.19 -9.11 6.96
N ARG A 130 6.32 -9.61 7.44
CA ARG A 130 7.49 -9.88 6.59
C ARG A 130 7.15 -10.72 5.35
N ARG A 131 6.31 -11.75 5.48
CA ARG A 131 5.89 -12.58 4.35
C ARG A 131 5.11 -11.78 3.30
N HIS A 132 4.24 -10.89 3.75
CA HIS A 132 3.43 -10.05 2.87
C HIS A 132 4.25 -8.93 2.23
N ALA A 133 5.15 -8.29 2.97
CA ALA A 133 6.11 -7.34 2.42
C ALA A 133 6.95 -7.98 1.30
N ALA A 134 7.47 -9.19 1.52
CA ALA A 134 8.20 -9.93 0.50
C ALA A 134 7.31 -10.27 -0.72
N ALA A 135 6.06 -10.67 -0.50
CA ALA A 135 5.12 -10.93 -1.59
C ALA A 135 4.83 -9.68 -2.44
N VAL A 136 4.69 -8.50 -1.81
CA VAL A 136 4.50 -7.23 -2.52
C VAL A 136 5.69 -6.95 -3.44
N VAL A 137 6.92 -7.09 -2.93
CA VAL A 137 8.13 -6.87 -3.74
C VAL A 137 8.27 -7.89 -4.87
N VAL A 138 8.05 -9.17 -4.59
CA VAL A 138 8.21 -10.26 -5.57
C VAL A 138 7.18 -10.17 -6.70
N HIS A 139 5.94 -9.76 -6.39
CA HIS A 139 4.84 -9.69 -7.36
C HIS A 139 4.51 -8.26 -7.80
N ALA A 140 5.43 -7.31 -7.60
CA ALA A 140 5.19 -5.90 -7.88
C ALA A 140 4.81 -5.64 -9.34
N GLU A 141 5.54 -6.23 -10.29
CA GLU A 141 5.31 -6.06 -11.73
C GLU A 141 3.98 -6.68 -12.16
N ASP A 142 3.74 -7.95 -11.81
CA ASP A 142 2.47 -8.63 -12.10
C ASP A 142 1.26 -7.85 -11.55
N ALA A 143 1.38 -7.35 -10.32
CA ALA A 143 0.32 -6.62 -9.65
C ALA A 143 0.08 -5.25 -10.28
N LEU A 144 1.14 -4.56 -10.71
CA LEU A 144 1.02 -3.29 -11.41
C LEU A 144 0.32 -3.47 -12.76
N ASN A 145 0.67 -4.52 -13.52
CA ASN A 145 0.00 -4.84 -14.79
C ASN A 145 -1.51 -5.12 -14.58
N ILE A 146 -1.86 -5.92 -13.57
CA ILE A 146 -3.27 -6.19 -13.22
C ILE A 146 -4.01 -4.89 -12.84
N TYR A 147 -3.35 -4.01 -12.09
CA TYR A 147 -3.90 -2.72 -11.72
C TYR A 147 -4.10 -1.81 -12.94
N GLU A 148 -3.12 -1.70 -13.83
CA GLU A 148 -3.20 -0.88 -15.04
C GLU A 148 -4.35 -1.35 -15.94
N ASP A 149 -4.47 -2.66 -16.16
CA ASP A 149 -5.57 -3.25 -16.94
C ASP A 149 -6.95 -2.95 -16.33
N ALA A 150 -7.07 -3.02 -15.00
CA ALA A 150 -8.30 -2.70 -14.30
C ALA A 150 -8.61 -1.19 -14.32
N TRP A 151 -7.58 -0.37 -14.13
CA TRP A 151 -7.69 1.09 -14.06
C TRP A 151 -8.07 1.71 -15.40
N LEU A 152 -7.53 1.21 -16.52
CA LEU A 152 -7.87 1.69 -17.87
C LEU A 152 -9.36 1.56 -18.21
N GLN A 153 -10.08 0.67 -17.52
CA GLN A 153 -11.52 0.45 -17.68
C GLN A 153 -12.34 1.09 -16.56
N ALA A 154 -11.74 1.29 -15.39
CA ALA A 154 -12.39 1.89 -14.23
C ALA A 154 -12.46 3.42 -14.41
N ALA A 155 -13.56 4.03 -13.95
CA ALA A 155 -13.73 5.48 -13.92
C ALA A 155 -13.30 6.19 -15.23
N PRO A 156 -13.90 5.84 -16.39
CA PRO A 156 -13.46 6.32 -17.71
C PRO A 156 -13.62 7.84 -17.91
N ASP A 157 -14.26 8.50 -16.96
CA ASP A 157 -14.49 9.94 -16.93
C ASP A 157 -13.44 10.73 -16.13
N LEU A 158 -12.43 10.05 -15.57
CA LEU A 158 -11.26 10.66 -14.95
C LEU A 158 -10.07 10.71 -15.91
N ASP A 159 -9.18 11.67 -15.68
CA ASP A 159 -7.93 11.75 -16.43
C ASP A 159 -6.97 10.61 -16.05
N ILE A 160 -6.14 10.21 -17.01
CA ILE A 160 -5.11 9.19 -16.82
C ILE A 160 -4.13 9.69 -15.74
N GLY A 161 -4.10 9.03 -14.58
CA GLY A 161 -3.21 9.37 -13.45
C GLY A 161 -3.91 9.46 -12.09
N GLU A 162 -5.24 9.47 -12.05
CA GLU A 162 -6.04 9.64 -10.82
C GLU A 162 -6.33 8.33 -10.04
N GLY A 163 -5.78 7.19 -10.47
CA GLY A 163 -6.13 5.88 -9.89
C GLY A 163 -5.42 5.54 -8.57
N CYS A 164 -4.24 6.13 -8.35
CA CYS A 164 -3.39 5.96 -7.17
C CYS A 164 -2.93 4.51 -6.98
N SER A 165 -1.86 4.11 -7.69
CA SER A 165 -1.34 2.71 -7.69
C SER A 165 -1.03 2.15 -6.30
N ASP A 166 -0.48 2.99 -5.42
CA ASP A 166 -0.17 2.72 -4.01
C ASP A 166 -1.43 2.38 -3.17
N GLU A 167 -2.61 2.70 -3.67
CA GLU A 167 -3.89 2.43 -3.01
C GLU A 167 -4.56 1.14 -3.51
N ALA A 168 -3.88 0.31 -4.31
CA ALA A 168 -4.47 -0.96 -4.77
C ALA A 168 -3.43 -2.07 -5.00
N VAL A 169 -2.29 -1.72 -5.57
CA VAL A 169 -1.28 -2.67 -6.04
C VAL A 169 -0.74 -3.57 -4.92
N PRO A 170 -0.50 -3.09 -3.67
CA PRO A 170 -0.05 -3.97 -2.60
C PRO A 170 -0.98 -5.17 -2.36
N VAL A 171 -2.31 -4.95 -2.28
CA VAL A 171 -3.27 -6.04 -2.08
C VAL A 171 -3.34 -6.97 -3.30
N ILE A 172 -3.26 -6.40 -4.51
CA ILE A 172 -3.20 -7.20 -5.75
C ILE A 172 -1.98 -8.12 -5.72
N ALA A 173 -0.81 -7.64 -5.27
CA ALA A 173 0.40 -8.44 -5.17
C ALA A 173 0.26 -9.59 -4.16
N LEU A 174 -0.40 -9.37 -3.02
CA LEU A 174 -0.70 -10.44 -2.07
C LEU A 174 -1.57 -11.53 -2.70
N LEU A 175 -2.62 -11.13 -3.41
CA LEU A 175 -3.54 -12.03 -4.10
C LEU A 175 -2.89 -12.74 -5.29
N ALA A 176 -1.99 -12.07 -6.02
CA ALA A 176 -1.17 -12.67 -7.07
C ALA A 176 -0.24 -13.74 -6.48
N SER A 177 0.33 -13.51 -5.29
CA SER A 177 1.20 -14.48 -4.62
C SER A 177 0.52 -15.80 -4.22
N LEU A 178 -0.80 -15.77 -3.95
CA LEU A 178 -1.58 -17.01 -3.75
C LEU A 178 -1.84 -17.72 -5.07
N THR A 179 -2.13 -16.94 -6.11
CA THR A 179 -2.45 -17.46 -7.44
C THR A 179 -1.23 -18.18 -8.04
N SER A 180 -0.04 -17.56 -7.96
CA SER A 180 1.22 -18.14 -8.44
C SER A 180 1.59 -19.45 -7.74
N LYS A 181 1.15 -19.64 -6.49
CA LYS A 181 1.35 -20.87 -5.71
C LYS A 181 0.27 -21.94 -5.94
N GLY A 182 -0.73 -21.68 -6.78
CA GLY A 182 -1.89 -22.57 -6.94
C GLY A 182 -2.76 -22.67 -5.67
N GLN A 183 -2.67 -21.69 -4.78
CA GLN A 183 -3.35 -21.67 -3.48
C GLN A 183 -4.54 -20.71 -3.44
N SER A 184 -4.87 -20.04 -4.55
CA SER A 184 -6.06 -19.20 -4.63
C SER A 184 -7.33 -20.05 -4.65
N SER A 185 -8.35 -19.62 -3.90
CA SER A 185 -9.70 -20.18 -3.96
C SER A 185 -10.55 -19.57 -5.09
N GLY A 186 -10.04 -18.55 -5.79
CA GLY A 186 -10.82 -17.71 -6.70
C GLY A 186 -11.71 -16.67 -5.99
N ASN A 187 -11.96 -16.82 -4.68
CA ASN A 187 -12.72 -15.86 -3.89
C ASN A 187 -11.78 -14.91 -3.12
N THR A 188 -11.83 -13.61 -3.45
CA THR A 188 -10.93 -12.60 -2.88
C THR A 188 -10.97 -12.54 -1.36
N TRP A 189 -12.15 -12.59 -0.76
CA TRP A 189 -12.30 -12.49 0.70
C TRP A 189 -11.73 -13.70 1.43
N THR A 190 -12.01 -14.89 0.90
CA THR A 190 -11.46 -16.15 1.41
C THR A 190 -9.94 -16.16 1.31
N ASP A 191 -9.40 -15.66 0.20
CA ASP A 191 -7.96 -15.56 -0.04
C ASP A 191 -7.29 -14.57 0.93
N LEU A 192 -7.88 -13.40 1.17
CA LEU A 192 -7.38 -12.42 2.14
C LEU A 192 -7.39 -12.96 3.57
N THR A 193 -8.48 -13.60 3.99
CA THR A 193 -8.55 -14.25 5.31
C THR A 193 -7.49 -15.36 5.43
N ARG A 194 -7.30 -16.18 4.39
CA ARG A 194 -6.27 -17.22 4.36
C ARG A 194 -4.85 -16.67 4.43
N LEU A 195 -4.61 -15.50 3.82
CA LEU A 195 -3.33 -14.81 3.92
C LEU A 195 -3.07 -14.29 5.34
N GLY A 196 -4.10 -14.08 6.16
CA GLY A 196 -4.00 -13.39 7.44
C GLY A 196 -4.04 -11.87 7.26
N VAL A 197 -4.83 -11.38 6.30
CA VAL A 197 -5.09 -9.95 6.15
C VAL A 197 -6.36 -9.58 6.92
N GLU A 198 -6.20 -8.72 7.91
CA GLU A 198 -7.25 -8.07 8.69
C GLU A 198 -7.71 -6.79 7.98
N GLN A 199 -9.02 -6.55 8.00
CA GLN A 199 -9.69 -5.41 7.37
C GLN A 199 -10.24 -4.45 8.42
#